data_AF-A0A416U290-F1
#
_entry.id   AF-A0A416U290-F1
#
_cell.length_a   1.000
_cell.length_b   1.000
_cell.length_c   1.000
_cell.angle_alpha   90.00
_cell.angle_beta   90.00
_cell.angle_gamma   90.00
#
_symmetry.space_group_name_H-M   'P 1'
#
loop_
_entity.id
_entity.type
_entity.pdbx_description
1 polymer ?
#
loop_
_entity_poly.entity_id
_entity_poly.type
_entity_poly.pdbx_seq_one_letter_code
_entity_poly.pdbx_strand_id
1 'polypeptide(L)'
;MDNIIYMLDIPLFTYDGYADVMEDGTQYQALEWKLIDMEKYNGKYVVVGFDGSLRIYEAEGEKLFEGSLLDSKDFVWHLKNKIK
;
A
#
# COMPACT_ATOMS: atom_id res chain seq x y z
N MET A 1 7.00 13.76 11.85
CA MET A 1 7.71 13.25 10.65
C MET A 1 6.83 12.10 10.20
N ASP A 2 6.16 12.25 9.07
CA ASP A 2 5.15 11.27 8.68
C ASP A 2 5.84 10.03 8.15
N ASN A 3 5.48 8.86 8.68
CA ASN A 3 6.04 7.61 8.19
C ASN A 3 5.26 7.22 6.95
N ILE A 4 5.83 7.48 5.77
CA ILE A 4 5.21 7.19 4.47
C ILE A 4 5.90 5.97 3.86
N ILE A 5 5.10 5.02 3.38
CA ILE A 5 5.59 3.91 2.56
C ILE A 5 5.69 4.36 1.10
N TYR A 6 6.81 4.05 0.48
CA TYR A 6 7.07 4.34 -0.93
C TYR A 6 7.32 3.06 -1.71
N MET A 7 6.87 3.03 -2.96
CA MET A 7 7.28 2.04 -3.95
C MET A 7 7.70 2.77 -5.22
N LEU A 8 8.93 2.54 -5.69
CA LEU A 8 9.48 3.21 -6.88
C LEU A 8 9.37 4.75 -6.80
N ASP A 9 9.67 5.32 -5.63
CA ASP A 9 9.54 6.75 -5.32
C ASP A 9 8.11 7.30 -5.53
N ILE A 10 7.10 6.44 -5.43
CA ILE A 10 5.67 6.81 -5.42
C ILE A 10 5.17 6.60 -3.98
N PRO A 11 4.65 7.65 -3.31
CA PRO A 11 4.07 7.50 -1.98
C PRO A 11 2.79 6.66 -2.05
N LEU A 12 2.69 5.66 -1.19
CA LEU A 12 1.53 4.77 -1.11
C LEU A 12 0.56 5.22 -0.02
N PHE A 13 1.00 5.21 1.24
CA PHE A 13 0.20 5.60 2.40
C PHE A 13 1.08 5.97 3.60
N THR A 14 0.51 6.69 4.55
CA THR A 14 1.10 6.90 5.88
C THR A 14 0.77 5.76 6.82
N TYR A 15 1.65 5.49 7.79
CA TYR A 15 1.41 4.55 8.89
C TYR A 15 1.87 5.14 10.24
N ASP A 16 1.46 4.52 11.35
CA ASP A 16 1.69 5.00 12.72
C ASP A 16 3.12 4.76 13.24
N GLY A 17 3.98 4.10 12.45
CA GLY A 17 5.32 3.67 12.84
C GLY A 17 5.41 2.18 13.20
N TYR A 18 4.28 1.48 13.34
CA TYR A 18 4.27 0.03 13.54
C TYR A 18 4.31 -0.72 12.20
N ALA A 19 5.18 -1.73 12.11
CA ALA A 19 5.34 -2.58 10.95
C ALA A 19 5.69 -4.00 11.39
N ASP A 20 5.14 -5.00 10.70
CA ASP A 20 5.43 -6.41 10.94
C ASP A 20 6.02 -7.06 9.68
N VAL A 21 7.17 -7.72 9.82
CA VAL A 21 7.89 -8.30 8.69
C VAL A 21 7.35 -9.70 8.42
N MET A 22 6.82 -9.88 7.21
CA MET A 22 6.32 -11.16 6.71
C MET A 22 7.33 -11.78 5.75
N GLU A 23 7.16 -13.06 5.40
CA GLU A 23 8.08 -13.76 4.48
C GLU A 23 8.15 -13.11 3.09
N ASP A 24 7.03 -12.59 2.61
CA ASP A 24 6.84 -12.06 1.26
C ASP A 24 6.53 -10.55 1.22
N GLY A 25 6.72 -9.84 2.34
CA GLY A 25 6.45 -8.41 2.41
C GLY A 25 6.49 -7.83 3.82
N THR A 26 5.88 -6.66 3.98
CA THR A 26 5.73 -6.03 5.29
C THR A 26 4.30 -5.57 5.48
N GLN A 27 3.74 -5.86 6.65
CA GLN A 27 2.42 -5.46 7.05
C GLN A 27 2.46 -4.11 7.79
N TYR A 28 1.50 -3.25 7.46
CA TYR A 28 1.29 -1.94 8.07
C TYR A 28 -0.20 -1.70 8.32
N GLN A 29 -0.55 -0.80 9.23
CA GLN A 29 -1.86 -0.16 9.21
C GLN A 29 -1.79 1.09 8.32
N ALA A 30 -2.53 1.11 7.22
CA ALA A 30 -2.56 2.26 6.31
C ALA A 30 -3.50 3.33 6.87
N LEU A 31 -2.94 4.42 7.40
CA LEU A 31 -3.73 5.51 7.98
C LEU A 31 -4.35 6.39 6.91
N GLU A 32 -3.56 6.81 5.93
CA GLU A 32 -3.99 7.70 4.85
C GLU A 32 -3.28 7.31 3.54
N TRP A 33 -4.04 6.77 2.60
CA TRP A 33 -3.58 6.50 1.24
C TRP A 33 -3.34 7.80 0.48
N LYS A 34 -2.27 7.81 -0.32
CA LYS A 34 -1.89 8.87 -1.25
C LYS A 34 -2.24 8.53 -2.70
N LEU A 35 -2.86 7.37 -2.91
CA LEU A 35 -3.44 6.91 -4.18
C LEU A 35 -4.97 7.01 -4.07
N ILE A 36 -5.58 7.82 -4.93
CA ILE A 36 -7.00 8.22 -4.82
C ILE A 36 -7.93 7.00 -4.85
N ASP A 37 -7.64 6.03 -5.71
CA ASP A 37 -8.47 4.84 -5.86
C ASP A 37 -8.33 3.83 -4.71
N MET A 38 -7.36 4.04 -3.81
CA MET A 38 -7.10 3.20 -2.64
C MET A 38 -7.56 3.84 -1.32
N GLU A 39 -8.02 5.09 -1.30
CA GLU A 39 -8.51 5.79 -0.09
C GLU A 39 -9.58 5.03 0.70
N LYS A 40 -10.39 4.21 0.01
CA LYS A 40 -11.40 3.32 0.62
C LYS A 40 -10.80 2.30 1.60
N TYR A 41 -9.49 2.08 1.57
CA TYR A 41 -8.75 1.19 2.45
C TYR A 41 -8.01 1.93 3.58
N ASN A 42 -8.32 3.21 3.83
CA ASN A 42 -7.84 3.91 5.02
C ASN A 42 -8.29 3.17 6.30
N GLY A 43 -7.39 3.07 7.27
CA GLY A 43 -7.55 2.35 8.54
C GLY A 43 -7.39 0.83 8.44
N LYS A 44 -7.20 0.27 7.24
CA LYS A 44 -7.07 -1.18 7.02
C LYS A 44 -5.62 -1.65 7.13
N TYR A 45 -5.45 -2.96 7.31
CA TYR A 45 -4.13 -3.58 7.33
C TYR A 45 -3.69 -3.93 5.92
N VAL A 46 -2.47 -3.59 5.57
CA VAL A 46 -1.93 -3.72 4.22
C VAL A 46 -0.62 -4.46 4.27
N VAL A 47 -0.48 -5.52 3.48
CA VAL A 47 0.79 -6.19 3.23
C VAL A 47 1.29 -5.76 1.86
N VAL A 48 2.44 -5.09 1.85
CA VAL A 48 3.13 -4.69 0.61
C VAL A 48 4.30 -5.64 0.39
N GLY A 49 4.27 -6.37 -0.71
CA GLY A 49 5.36 -7.23 -1.13
C GLY A 49 6.47 -6.46 -1.85
N PHE A 50 7.69 -6.98 -1.78
CA PHE A 50 8.86 -6.39 -2.45
C PHE A 50 8.74 -6.41 -3.98
N ASP A 51 7.91 -7.31 -4.51
CA ASP A 51 7.57 -7.44 -5.93
C ASP A 51 6.43 -6.53 -6.39
N GLY A 52 5.86 -5.73 -5.48
CA GLY A 52 4.70 -4.89 -5.73
C GLY A 52 3.36 -5.62 -5.59
N SER A 53 3.35 -6.85 -5.08
CA SER A 53 2.11 -7.49 -4.63
C SER A 53 1.47 -6.70 -3.48
N LEU A 54 0.14 -6.72 -3.44
CA LEU A 54 -0.65 -5.96 -2.49
C LEU A 54 -1.80 -6.81 -1.96
N ARG A 55 -1.84 -6.97 -0.64
CA ARG A 55 -2.95 -7.62 0.07
C ARG A 55 -3.48 -6.68 1.15
N ILE A 56 -4.81 -6.61 1.27
CA ILE A 56 -5.47 -5.71 2.24
C ILE A 56 -6.47 -6.52 3.05
N TYR A 57 -6.50 -6.25 4.35
CA TYR A 57 -7.26 -7.00 5.33
C TYR A 57 -8.01 -6.08 6.30
N GLU A 58 -9.12 -6.57 6.83
CA GLU A 58 -9.72 -6.05 8.06
C GLU A 58 -8.85 -6.34 9.29
N ALA A 59 -9.15 -5.66 10.40
CA ALA A 59 -8.45 -5.87 11.67
C ALA A 59 -8.56 -7.30 12.21
N GLU A 60 -9.65 -8.00 11.89
CA GLU A 60 -9.88 -9.39 12.29
C GLU A 60 -9.22 -10.40 11.33
N GLY A 61 -8.51 -9.92 10.29
CA GLY A 61 -7.79 -10.76 9.33
C GLY A 61 -8.61 -11.18 8.10
N GLU A 62 -9.86 -10.72 7.95
CA GLU A 62 -10.63 -10.94 6.73
C GLU A 62 -9.96 -10.23 5.53
N LYS A 63 -9.78 -10.95 4.42
CA LYS A 63 -9.13 -10.39 3.22
C LYS A 63 -10.13 -9.56 2.40
N LEU A 64 -9.78 -8.29 2.18
CA LEU A 64 -10.56 -7.33 1.38
C LEU A 64 -10.07 -7.21 -0.06
N PHE A 65 -8.77 -7.41 -0.28
CA PHE A 65 -8.13 -7.28 -1.59
C PHE A 65 -6.89 -8.16 -1.68
N GLU A 66 -6.65 -8.71 -2.87
CA GLU A 66 -5.46 -9.48 -3.22
C GLU A 66 -5.13 -9.23 -4.69
N GLY A 67 -3.94 -8.71 -4.95
CA GLY A 67 -3.50 -8.35 -6.29
C GLY A 67 -2.14 -7.67 -6.23
N SER A 68 -2.00 -6.56 -6.95
CA SER A 68 -0.77 -5.81 -7.08
C SER A 68 -1.01 -4.30 -7.04
N LEU A 69 0.06 -3.53 -6.83
CA LEU A 69 0.02 -2.08 -7.00
C LEU A 69 -0.35 -1.66 -8.43
N LEU A 70 -0.15 -2.53 -9.43
CA LEU A 70 -0.55 -2.25 -10.81
C LEU A 70 -2.07 -2.30 -11.03
N ASP A 71 -2.84 -2.83 -10.07
CA ASP A 71 -4.30 -2.75 -10.09
C ASP A 71 -4.80 -1.36 -9.65
N SER A 72 -3.95 -0.53 -9.01
CA SER A 72 -4.25 0.89 -8.78
C SER A 72 -4.01 1.68 -10.06
N LYS A 73 -5.08 2.29 -10.58
CA LYS A 73 -5.00 3.18 -11.75
C LYS A 73 -4.13 4.39 -11.47
N ASP A 74 -4.20 4.91 -10.25
CA ASP A 74 -3.47 6.10 -9.85
C ASP A 74 -1.96 5.81 -9.70
N PHE A 75 -1.61 4.68 -9.11
CA PHE A 75 -0.22 4.21 -9.05
C PHE A 75 0.36 4.03 -10.46
N VAL A 76 -0.37 3.38 -11.36
CA VAL A 76 0.06 3.19 -12.75
C VAL A 76 0.23 4.54 -13.48
N TRP A 77 -0.63 5.51 -13.20
CA TRP A 77 -0.51 6.85 -13.77
C TRP A 77 0.77 7.56 -13.28
N HIS A 78 1.04 7.52 -11.97
CA HIS A 78 2.28 8.05 -11.40
C HIS A 78 3.53 7.37 -11.96
N LEU A 79 3.50 6.03 -12.07
CA LEU A 79 4.60 5.25 -12.62
C LEU A 79 4.89 5.62 -14.08
N LYS A 80 3.86 5.72 -14.92
CA LYS A 80 4.01 6.13 -16.33
C LYS A 80 4.63 7.53 -16.47
N ASN A 81 4.31 8.45 -15.58
CA ASN A 81 4.86 9.80 -15.62
C ASN A 81 6.33 9.88 -15.17
N LYS A 82 6.85 8.85 -14.47
CA LYS A 82 8.27 8.76 -14.10
C LYS A 82 9.17 8.21 -15.21
N ILE A 83 8.61 7.46 -16.17
CA ILE A 83 9.36 6.76 -17.24
C ILE A 83 9.52 7.66 -18.49
N LYS A 84 9.20 8.96 -18.40
CA LYS A 84 9.33 9.91 -19.51
C LYS A 84 10.75 10.45 -19.66
#